data_AF-A0A1Y4CRV4-F1
#
_entry.id   AF-A0A1Y4CRV4-F1
#
_cell.length_a   1.000
_cell.length_b   1.000
_cell.length_c   1.000
_cell.angle_alpha   90.00
_cell.angle_beta   90.00
_cell.angle_gamma   90.00
#
_symmetry.space_group_name_H-M   'P 1'
#
loop_
_entity.id
_entity.type
_entity.pdbx_description
1 polymer ?
#
loop_
_entity_poly.entity_id
_entity_poly.type
_entity_poly.pdbx_seq_one_letter_code
_entity_poly.pdbx_strand_id
1 'polypeptide(L)'
;MTTHPGGGVKEQCSSLYCWHMARHGYVALAFDASHQGESEGLPRYVEDPFSRVEDIRAAVDYLCSLDFVDETCIGAMGVCAGAGYTMSAIQSDLRIKAAAGISTWCTGNSARNGFPGVNIPNYMQWLLKEVAAARIAEARGEEPRYWTYVPATKEDMDENTSTIQREAHEYYRTVRCCYPTSVNKYLVSSNDKLASFDAFAYIDTVAPRPLLFIVGSRAETRYFTDDGFARAREPKELFVVEGASHVDLYDKPEFVNPVVEKLLDFFGKALKGE
;
A
#
# COMPACT_ATOMS: atom_id res chain seq x y z
N MET A 1 -2.46 12.50 4.00
CA MET A 1 -1.22 11.89 3.44
C MET A 1 -1.54 10.64 2.62
N THR A 2 -0.64 10.22 1.73
CA THR A 2 -0.82 9.02 0.89
C THR A 2 0.40 8.11 0.91
N THR A 3 0.19 6.86 1.34
CA THR A 3 1.20 5.80 1.33
C THR A 3 1.23 5.08 -0.02
N HIS A 4 2.40 5.00 -0.65
CA HIS A 4 2.56 4.37 -1.96
C HIS A 4 2.42 2.83 -1.92
N PRO A 5 2.14 2.19 -3.08
CA PRO A 5 2.17 0.73 -3.23
C PRO A 5 3.53 0.09 -2.90
N GLY A 6 3.56 -1.23 -2.76
CA GLY A 6 4.82 -1.98 -2.62
C GLY A 6 5.68 -1.82 -3.87
N GLY A 7 6.95 -1.44 -3.69
CA GLY A 7 7.88 -1.13 -4.78
C GLY A 7 7.60 0.18 -5.52
N GLY A 8 6.52 0.89 -5.18
CA GLY A 8 6.23 2.22 -5.68
C GLY A 8 7.02 3.31 -4.95
N VAL A 9 6.96 4.53 -5.47
CA VAL A 9 7.59 5.74 -4.90
C VAL A 9 6.61 6.92 -4.94
N LYS A 10 6.98 8.01 -4.28
CA LYS A 10 6.12 9.20 -4.15
C LYS A 10 5.74 9.79 -5.50
N GLU A 11 6.58 9.73 -6.53
CA GLU A 11 6.33 10.35 -7.85
C GLU A 11 5.26 9.64 -8.69
N GLN A 12 4.77 8.49 -8.24
CA GLN A 12 3.78 7.68 -8.95
C GLN A 12 2.36 7.97 -8.44
N CYS A 13 1.48 6.96 -8.39
CA CYS A 13 0.06 7.14 -8.05
C CYS A 13 -0.19 7.83 -6.70
N SER A 14 0.73 7.73 -5.75
CA SER A 14 0.60 8.39 -4.44
C SER A 14 0.58 9.93 -4.58
N SER A 15 1.50 10.51 -5.36
CA SER A 15 1.47 11.94 -5.67
C SER A 15 0.30 12.33 -6.56
N LEU A 16 -0.16 11.47 -7.48
CA LEU A 16 -1.36 11.75 -8.28
C LEU A 16 -2.56 12.00 -7.36
N TYR A 17 -2.84 11.08 -6.43
CA TYR A 17 -3.93 11.26 -5.48
C TYR A 17 -3.70 12.46 -4.55
N CYS A 18 -2.49 12.67 -4.03
CA CYS A 18 -2.18 13.86 -3.24
C CYS A 18 -2.42 15.17 -4.02
N TRP A 19 -2.04 15.21 -5.29
CA TRP A 19 -2.24 16.38 -6.16
C TRP A 19 -3.73 16.69 -6.31
N HIS A 20 -4.57 15.68 -6.53
CA HIS A 20 -6.02 15.86 -6.59
C HIS A 20 -6.59 16.40 -5.27
N MET A 21 -6.16 15.89 -4.12
CA MET A 21 -6.60 16.41 -2.81
C MET A 21 -6.13 17.84 -2.59
N ALA A 22 -4.87 18.16 -2.93
CA ALA A 22 -4.30 19.50 -2.77
C ALA A 22 -5.06 20.55 -3.58
N ARG A 23 -5.50 20.21 -4.80
CA ARG A 23 -6.33 21.07 -5.64
C ARG A 23 -7.70 21.39 -5.05
N HIS A 24 -8.14 20.65 -4.03
CA HIS A 24 -9.42 20.83 -3.35
C HIS A 24 -9.23 21.32 -1.90
N GLY A 25 -8.09 21.96 -1.60
CA GLY A 25 -7.89 22.69 -0.34
C GLY A 25 -7.30 21.87 0.79
N TYR A 26 -6.85 20.64 0.55
CA TYR A 26 -6.13 19.84 1.54
C TYR A 26 -4.63 20.15 1.52
N VAL A 27 -3.98 20.10 2.68
CA VAL A 27 -2.54 19.87 2.74
C VAL A 27 -2.29 18.38 2.47
N ALA A 28 -1.58 18.08 1.39
CA ALA A 28 -1.34 16.70 0.95
C ALA A 28 0.15 16.35 0.99
N LEU A 29 0.46 15.13 1.41
CA LEU A 29 1.82 14.62 1.55
C LEU A 29 1.89 13.22 0.97
N ALA A 30 2.68 13.05 -0.09
CA ALA A 30 3.19 11.78 -0.57
C ALA A 30 4.67 11.69 -0.17
N PHE A 31 5.10 10.53 0.32
CA PHE A 31 6.44 10.33 0.86
C PHE A 31 6.97 8.96 0.42
N ASP A 32 8.29 8.83 0.33
CA ASP A 32 8.94 7.54 0.11
C ASP A 32 9.13 6.81 1.44
N ALA A 33 8.87 5.50 1.44
CA ALA A 33 9.12 4.64 2.58
C ALA A 33 10.58 4.66 3.04
N SER A 34 10.82 4.44 4.33
CA SER A 34 12.17 4.12 4.81
C SER A 34 12.77 2.98 3.97
N HIS A 35 14.06 3.09 3.63
CA HIS A 35 14.83 2.17 2.79
C HIS A 35 14.45 2.13 1.30
N GLN A 36 13.49 2.92 0.85
CA GLN A 36 12.98 2.93 -0.52
C GLN A 36 13.03 4.35 -1.12
N GLY A 37 12.79 4.47 -2.42
CA GLY A 37 12.73 5.76 -3.10
C GLY A 37 13.98 6.62 -2.85
N GLU A 38 13.76 7.89 -2.52
CA GLU A 38 14.79 8.85 -2.09
C GLU A 38 14.97 8.92 -0.57
N SER A 39 14.04 8.34 0.20
CA SER A 39 14.16 8.28 1.67
C SER A 39 15.38 7.47 2.08
N GLU A 40 15.97 7.82 3.23
CA GLU A 40 17.17 7.19 3.77
C GLU A 40 16.91 5.77 4.31
N GLY A 41 17.94 5.15 4.89
CA GLY A 41 17.86 3.83 5.54
C GLY A 41 18.73 2.79 4.84
N LEU A 42 19.52 2.07 5.64
CA LEU A 42 20.33 0.93 5.23
C LEU A 42 19.96 -0.31 6.07
N PRO A 43 19.95 -1.51 5.47
CA PRO A 43 20.15 -1.80 4.04
C PRO A 43 19.03 -1.23 3.15
N ARG A 44 19.30 -0.98 1.86
CA ARG A 44 18.27 -0.53 0.91
C ARG A 44 17.29 -1.68 0.61
N TYR A 45 16.08 -1.32 0.16
CA TYR A 45 15.07 -2.26 -0.34
C TYR A 45 14.51 -3.22 0.72
N VAL A 46 14.51 -2.77 1.98
CA VAL A 46 13.81 -3.46 3.06
C VAL A 46 12.31 -3.24 2.88
N GLU A 47 11.53 -4.32 3.01
CA GLU A 47 10.06 -4.28 3.07
C GLU A 47 9.62 -4.76 4.46
N ASP A 48 9.85 -3.91 5.46
CA ASP A 48 9.43 -4.18 6.84
C ASP A 48 8.05 -3.56 7.08
N PRO A 49 6.98 -4.35 7.22
CA PRO A 49 5.63 -3.83 7.37
C PRO A 49 5.46 -2.96 8.62
N PHE A 50 6.24 -3.20 9.67
CA PHE A 50 6.17 -2.41 10.90
C PHE A 50 6.84 -1.05 10.70
N SER A 51 7.98 -1.00 10.02
CA SER A 51 8.60 0.27 9.60
C SER A 51 7.71 1.04 8.64
N ARG A 52 7.03 0.37 7.70
CA ARG A 52 6.06 1.02 6.79
C ARG A 52 4.91 1.69 7.53
N VAL A 53 4.44 1.08 8.63
CA VAL A 53 3.43 1.68 9.52
C VAL A 53 4.02 2.84 10.31
N GLU A 54 5.25 2.71 10.80
CA GLU A 54 5.95 3.79 11.50
C GLU A 54 6.22 5.01 10.60
N ASP A 55 6.54 4.80 9.32
CA ASP A 55 6.70 5.88 8.34
C ASP A 55 5.45 6.75 8.25
N ILE A 56 4.26 6.15 8.38
CA ILE A 56 2.98 6.88 8.37
C ILE A 56 2.86 7.72 9.64
N ARG A 57 3.26 7.20 10.80
CA ARG A 57 3.26 7.97 12.06
C ARG A 57 4.27 9.10 12.01
N ALA A 58 5.45 8.89 11.42
CA ALA A 58 6.42 9.95 11.18
C ALA A 58 5.89 11.01 10.21
N ALA A 59 5.14 10.61 9.18
CA ALA A 59 4.46 11.55 8.30
C ALA A 59 3.37 12.35 9.03
N VAL A 60 2.65 11.74 9.99
CA VAL A 60 1.75 12.46 10.91
C VAL A 60 2.54 13.44 11.78
N ASP A 61 3.67 13.04 12.38
CA ASP A 61 4.51 13.91 13.20
C ASP A 61 4.95 15.16 12.42
N TYR A 62 5.42 14.95 11.19
CA TYR A 62 5.81 16.04 10.30
C TYR A 62 4.63 16.96 10.01
N LEU A 63 3.46 16.43 9.67
CA LEU A 63 2.26 17.24 9.42
C LEU A 63 1.85 18.05 10.65
N CYS A 64 1.86 17.46 11.86
CA CYS A 64 1.58 18.16 13.11
C CYS A 64 2.58 19.28 13.43
N SER A 65 3.80 19.22 12.87
CA SER A 65 4.82 20.26 13.09
C SER A 65 4.63 21.53 12.23
N LEU A 66 3.67 21.51 11.28
CA LEU A 66 3.44 22.61 10.35
C LEU A 66 2.32 23.51 10.87
N ASP A 67 2.62 24.79 11.15
CA ASP A 67 1.65 25.77 11.70
C ASP A 67 0.36 25.95 10.87
N PHE A 68 0.38 25.59 9.59
CA PHE A 68 -0.75 25.69 8.67
C PHE A 68 -1.54 24.37 8.53
N VAL A 69 -1.20 23.34 9.30
CA VAL A 69 -1.94 22.07 9.38
C VAL A 69 -2.70 22.01 10.70
N ASP A 70 -4.00 21.74 10.63
CA ASP A 70 -4.80 21.43 11.80
C ASP A 70 -4.59 19.97 12.22
N GLU A 71 -3.90 19.75 13.35
CA GLU A 71 -3.61 18.43 13.89
C GLU A 71 -4.87 17.63 14.29
N THR A 72 -6.00 18.32 14.50
CA THR A 72 -7.29 17.67 14.78
C THR A 72 -7.94 17.10 13.52
N CYS A 73 -7.44 17.44 12.33
CA CYS A 73 -8.02 17.12 11.02
C CYS A 73 -7.08 16.31 10.11
N ILE A 74 -6.34 15.35 10.66
CA ILE A 74 -5.41 14.51 9.89
C ILE A 74 -6.10 13.25 9.35
N GLY A 75 -6.15 13.13 8.02
CA GLY A 75 -6.56 11.92 7.30
C GLY A 75 -5.38 11.18 6.64
N ALA A 76 -5.48 9.86 6.56
CA ALA A 76 -4.51 9.02 5.87
C ALA A 76 -5.18 8.20 4.75
N MET A 77 -4.52 8.09 3.60
CA MET A 77 -4.94 7.15 2.57
C MET A 77 -3.75 6.35 2.07
N GLY A 78 -4.02 5.25 1.37
CA GLY A 78 -2.96 4.46 0.75
C GLY A 78 -3.47 3.69 -0.44
N VAL A 79 -2.54 3.30 -1.32
CA VAL A 79 -2.83 2.51 -2.51
C VAL A 79 -2.13 1.16 -2.41
N CYS A 80 -2.81 0.06 -2.73
CA CYS A 80 -2.24 -1.29 -2.72
C CYS A 80 -1.66 -1.66 -1.35
N ALA A 81 -0.38 -2.06 -1.25
CA ALA A 81 0.25 -2.35 0.03
C ALA A 81 0.23 -1.14 0.98
N GLY A 82 0.37 0.07 0.42
CA GLY A 82 0.24 1.31 1.16
C GLY A 82 -1.13 1.46 1.82
N ALA A 83 -2.20 0.96 1.20
CA ALA A 83 -3.52 0.92 1.83
C ALA A 83 -3.54 -0.01 3.05
N GLY A 84 -2.90 -1.18 2.96
CA GLY A 84 -2.77 -2.10 4.08
C GLY A 84 -2.00 -1.47 5.26
N TYR A 85 -0.89 -0.80 4.97
CA TYR A 85 -0.12 -0.08 5.99
C TYR A 85 -0.90 1.09 6.60
N THR A 86 -1.64 1.85 5.79
CA THR A 86 -2.53 2.91 6.28
C THR A 86 -3.64 2.38 7.18
N MET A 87 -4.27 1.25 6.81
CA MET A 87 -5.29 0.59 7.64
C MET A 87 -4.70 0.07 8.96
N SER A 88 -3.43 -0.35 8.98
CA SER A 88 -2.74 -0.74 10.20
C SER A 88 -2.37 0.46 11.08
N ALA A 89 -1.90 1.56 10.50
CA ALA A 89 -1.51 2.76 11.23
C ALA A 89 -2.68 3.37 12.03
N ILE A 90 -3.85 3.52 11.40
CA ILE A 90 -5.02 4.11 12.06
C ILE A 90 -5.48 3.31 13.30
N GLN A 91 -5.24 2.00 13.36
CA GLN A 91 -5.61 1.17 14.51
C GLN A 91 -4.94 1.63 15.81
N SER A 92 -3.78 2.28 15.73
CA SER A 92 -2.94 2.61 16.89
C SER A 92 -2.56 4.08 16.98
N ASP A 93 -2.58 4.83 15.87
CA ASP A 93 -2.38 6.28 15.89
C ASP A 93 -3.73 7.02 15.88
N LEU A 94 -4.10 7.57 17.04
CA LEU A 94 -5.36 8.30 17.25
C LEU A 94 -5.39 9.70 16.63
N ARG A 95 -4.25 10.19 16.12
CA ARG A 95 -4.19 11.46 15.38
C ARG A 95 -4.77 11.30 14.00
N ILE A 96 -4.70 10.10 13.42
CA ILE A 96 -5.39 9.75 12.17
C ILE A 96 -6.89 9.63 12.47
N LYS A 97 -7.67 10.59 11.98
CA LYS A 97 -9.12 10.70 12.22
C LYS A 97 -9.96 9.88 11.27
N ALA A 98 -9.45 9.64 10.06
CA ALA A 98 -10.11 8.85 9.04
C ALA A 98 -9.08 8.19 8.13
N ALA A 99 -9.38 6.99 7.64
CA ALA A 99 -8.50 6.28 6.71
C ALA A 99 -9.23 5.77 5.46
N ALA A 100 -8.55 5.85 4.31
CA ALA A 100 -9.04 5.31 3.05
C ALA A 100 -8.02 4.35 2.39
N GLY A 101 -8.50 3.20 1.91
CA GLY A 101 -7.68 2.19 1.23
C GLY A 101 -8.12 2.00 -0.21
N ILE A 102 -7.22 2.23 -1.17
CA ILE A 102 -7.49 2.14 -2.60
C ILE A 102 -6.81 0.89 -3.15
N SER A 103 -7.58 -0.02 -3.76
CA SER A 103 -7.07 -1.30 -4.27
C SER A 103 -6.27 -2.05 -3.20
N THR A 104 -6.81 -2.19 -1.99
CA THR A 104 -6.02 -2.64 -0.82
C THR A 104 -5.30 -3.96 -1.04
N TRP A 105 -4.05 -4.05 -0.56
CA TRP A 105 -3.27 -5.28 -0.53
C TRP A 105 -2.79 -5.57 0.89
N CYS A 106 -3.25 -6.67 1.49
CA CYS A 106 -2.75 -7.12 2.79
C CYS A 106 -1.48 -7.94 2.60
N THR A 107 -0.32 -7.29 2.75
CA THR A 107 0.99 -7.91 2.45
C THR A 107 1.27 -9.15 3.28
N GLY A 108 0.79 -9.20 4.52
CA GLY A 108 0.93 -10.39 5.34
C GLY A 108 0.02 -11.54 4.94
N ASN A 109 -1.19 -11.27 4.46
CA ASN A 109 -2.03 -12.30 3.87
C ASN A 109 -1.35 -12.87 2.61
N SER A 110 -0.82 -12.01 1.72
CA SER A 110 -0.08 -12.52 0.55
C SER A 110 1.19 -13.28 0.90
N ALA A 111 1.92 -12.88 1.95
CA ALA A 111 3.10 -13.61 2.41
C ALA A 111 2.74 -14.99 3.01
N ARG A 112 1.54 -15.15 3.56
CA ARG A 112 1.08 -16.45 4.09
C ARG A 112 0.47 -17.35 3.03
N ASN A 113 -0.31 -16.77 2.13
CA ASN A 113 -1.21 -17.51 1.25
C ASN A 113 -0.82 -17.47 -0.23
N GLY A 114 0.20 -16.69 -0.58
CA GLY A 114 0.52 -16.37 -1.97
C GLY A 114 -0.36 -15.24 -2.49
N PHE A 115 -0.22 -14.95 -3.77
CA PHE A 115 -0.96 -13.90 -4.47
C PHE A 115 -1.50 -14.45 -5.80
N PRO A 116 -2.41 -13.72 -6.49
CA PRO A 116 -3.00 -14.23 -7.73
C PRO A 116 -1.94 -14.75 -8.72
N GLY A 117 -2.12 -15.98 -9.21
CA GLY A 117 -1.18 -16.69 -10.08
C GLY A 117 -0.16 -17.59 -9.36
N VAL A 118 0.00 -17.48 -8.04
CA VAL A 118 0.92 -18.31 -7.25
C VAL A 118 0.21 -19.50 -6.63
N ASN A 119 0.58 -20.72 -7.07
CA ASN A 119 -0.03 -21.97 -6.62
C ASN A 119 0.99 -22.89 -5.94
N ILE A 120 1.61 -22.42 -4.85
CA ILE A 120 2.57 -23.22 -4.07
C ILE A 120 1.88 -23.77 -2.82
N PRO A 121 1.83 -25.10 -2.62
CA PRO A 121 1.30 -25.69 -1.40
C PRO A 121 2.06 -25.23 -0.16
N ASN A 122 1.33 -24.80 0.87
CA ASN A 122 1.90 -24.22 2.10
C ASN A 122 2.89 -23.08 1.79
N TYR A 123 2.41 -22.07 1.06
CA TYR A 123 3.19 -20.93 0.59
C TYR A 123 4.01 -20.29 1.71
N MET A 124 3.42 -20.05 2.90
CA MET A 124 4.15 -19.51 4.05
C MET A 124 5.39 -20.33 4.39
N GLN A 125 5.29 -21.66 4.47
CA GLN A 125 6.44 -22.49 4.83
C GLN A 125 7.49 -22.52 3.73
N TRP A 126 7.08 -22.47 2.46
CA TRP A 126 8.01 -22.30 1.35
C TRP A 126 8.74 -20.95 1.45
N LEU A 127 8.00 -19.86 1.66
CA LEU A 127 8.54 -18.51 1.81
C LEU A 127 9.55 -18.42 2.97
N LEU A 128 9.23 -18.98 4.13
CA LEU A 128 10.11 -18.97 5.30
C LEU A 128 11.39 -19.77 5.10
N LYS A 129 11.39 -20.81 4.26
CA LYS A 129 12.62 -21.51 3.86
C LYS A 129 13.52 -20.62 3.01
N GLU A 130 12.95 -19.88 2.05
CA GLU A 130 13.70 -18.91 1.24
C GLU A 130 14.29 -17.79 2.12
N VAL A 131 13.52 -17.30 3.09
CA VAL A 131 14.01 -16.32 4.09
C VAL A 131 15.16 -16.90 4.91
N ALA A 132 15.03 -18.13 5.42
CA ALA A 132 16.08 -18.75 6.21
C ALA A 132 17.38 -18.89 5.41
N ALA A 133 17.29 -19.31 4.14
CA ALA A 133 18.44 -19.40 3.25
C ALA A 133 19.09 -18.04 2.97
N ALA A 134 18.27 -16.99 2.71
CA ALA A 134 18.77 -15.64 2.49
C ALA A 134 19.50 -15.09 3.73
N ARG A 135 18.92 -15.26 4.93
CA ARG A 135 19.54 -14.81 6.19
C ARG A 135 20.86 -15.52 6.49
N ILE A 136 20.95 -16.83 6.22
CA ILE A 136 22.21 -17.58 6.40
C ILE A 136 23.30 -17.07 5.45
N ALA A 137 22.96 -16.80 4.19
CA ALA A 137 23.90 -16.25 3.21
C ALA A 137 24.39 -14.85 3.63
N GLU A 138 23.47 -13.96 3.99
CA GLU A 138 23.80 -12.61 4.47
C GLU A 138 24.70 -12.66 5.73
N ALA A 139 24.41 -13.54 6.70
CA ALA A 139 25.22 -13.71 7.90
C ALA A 139 26.64 -14.24 7.63
N ARG A 140 26.86 -14.88 6.47
CA ARG A 140 28.18 -15.32 6.01
C ARG A 140 28.93 -14.25 5.21
N GLY A 141 28.34 -13.07 5.04
CA GLY A 141 28.90 -11.98 4.23
C GLY A 141 28.71 -12.17 2.73
N GLU A 142 27.79 -13.06 2.31
CA GLU A 142 27.40 -13.17 0.90
C GLU A 142 26.49 -12.00 0.50
N GLU A 143 26.40 -11.74 -0.81
CA GLU A 143 25.51 -10.70 -1.35
C GLU A 143 24.04 -10.97 -0.98
N PRO A 144 23.29 -9.95 -0.53
CA PRO A 144 21.88 -10.12 -0.19
C PRO A 144 21.07 -10.60 -1.39
N ARG A 145 20.09 -11.47 -1.12
CA ARG A 145 19.15 -11.95 -2.15
C ARG A 145 17.98 -11.01 -2.29
N TYR A 146 17.55 -10.82 -3.53
CA TYR A 146 16.44 -9.93 -3.84
C TYR A 146 15.42 -10.59 -4.76
N TRP A 147 14.16 -10.24 -4.56
CA TRP A 147 13.06 -10.55 -5.46
C TRP A 147 12.50 -9.28 -6.07
N THR A 148 11.72 -9.44 -7.12
CA THR A 148 11.01 -8.36 -7.79
C THR A 148 9.56 -8.28 -7.29
N TYR A 149 8.97 -7.09 -7.28
CA TYR A 149 7.55 -6.91 -6.95
C TYR A 149 6.65 -7.33 -8.13
N VAL A 150 7.12 -7.11 -9.36
CA VAL A 150 6.43 -7.44 -10.60
C VAL A 150 7.36 -8.16 -11.58
N PRO A 151 6.84 -8.86 -12.61
CA PRO A 151 7.67 -9.37 -13.69
C PRO A 151 8.60 -8.28 -14.23
N ALA A 152 9.90 -8.57 -14.37
CA ALA A 152 10.88 -7.55 -14.73
C ALA A 152 10.82 -7.24 -16.23
N THR A 153 10.59 -8.26 -17.05
CA THR A 153 10.45 -8.17 -18.50
C THR A 153 9.19 -8.88 -19.00
N LYS A 154 8.94 -8.81 -20.31
CA LYS A 154 7.81 -9.53 -20.92
C LYS A 154 8.04 -11.03 -20.97
N GLU A 155 9.30 -11.45 -21.05
CA GLU A 155 9.73 -12.86 -21.08
C GLU A 155 9.50 -13.56 -19.73
N ASP A 156 9.44 -12.79 -18.64
CA ASP A 156 9.05 -13.31 -17.30
C ASP A 156 7.55 -13.62 -17.20
N MET A 157 6.76 -13.34 -18.24
CA MET A 157 5.31 -13.53 -18.25
C MET A 157 4.89 -14.63 -19.22
N ASP A 158 4.13 -15.59 -18.71
CA ASP A 158 3.53 -16.71 -19.43
C ASP A 158 1.99 -16.64 -19.37
N GLU A 159 1.27 -17.64 -19.88
CA GLU A 159 -0.19 -17.72 -19.83
C GLU A 159 -0.80 -17.76 -18.40
N ASN A 160 -0.02 -18.18 -17.40
CA ASN A 160 -0.45 -18.27 -16.00
C ASN A 160 -0.25 -16.96 -15.21
N THR A 161 0.45 -16.00 -15.80
CA THR A 161 0.68 -14.69 -15.19
C THR A 161 -0.63 -13.93 -15.02
N SER A 162 -0.95 -13.57 -13.78
CA SER A 162 -2.20 -12.91 -13.40
C SER A 162 -2.37 -11.53 -14.04
N THR A 163 -3.61 -11.05 -14.10
CA THR A 163 -3.92 -9.74 -14.69
C THR A 163 -3.19 -8.63 -13.94
N ILE A 164 -3.21 -8.68 -12.60
CA ILE A 164 -2.48 -7.71 -11.77
C ILE A 164 -0.97 -7.70 -12.05
N GLN A 165 -0.33 -8.85 -12.22
CA GLN A 165 1.11 -8.90 -12.52
C GLN A 165 1.44 -8.26 -13.87
N ARG A 166 0.62 -8.49 -14.89
CA ARG A 166 0.81 -7.89 -16.23
C ARG A 166 0.62 -6.39 -16.21
N GLU A 167 -0.46 -5.92 -15.60
CA GLU A 167 -0.77 -4.50 -15.52
C GLU A 167 0.25 -3.76 -14.65
N ALA A 168 0.71 -4.38 -13.54
CA ALA A 168 1.73 -3.79 -12.69
C ALA A 168 3.11 -3.79 -13.38
N HIS A 169 3.44 -4.82 -14.18
CA HIS A 169 4.59 -4.76 -15.07
C HIS A 169 4.49 -3.56 -16.02
N GLU A 170 3.35 -3.40 -16.72
CA GLU A 170 3.14 -2.27 -17.62
C GLU A 170 3.33 -0.93 -16.89
N TYR A 171 2.73 -0.79 -15.70
CA TYR A 171 2.82 0.43 -14.89
C TYR A 171 4.25 0.75 -14.47
N TYR A 172 4.96 -0.19 -13.84
CA TYR A 172 6.26 0.08 -13.21
C TYR A 172 7.46 -0.06 -14.16
N ARG A 173 7.34 -0.86 -15.23
CA ARG A 173 8.49 -1.28 -16.06
C ARG A 173 8.45 -0.71 -17.47
N THR A 174 7.47 0.13 -17.79
CA THR A 174 7.38 0.83 -19.08
C THR A 174 7.26 2.34 -18.87
N VAL A 175 7.29 3.10 -19.97
CA VAL A 175 7.10 4.56 -19.97
C VAL A 175 5.75 5.02 -19.39
N ARG A 176 4.81 4.11 -19.12
CA ARG A 176 3.53 4.42 -18.44
C ARG A 176 3.77 5.10 -17.09
N CYS A 177 4.59 4.51 -16.22
CA CYS A 177 4.90 5.08 -14.91
C CYS A 177 6.23 4.60 -14.31
N CYS A 178 7.20 4.16 -15.12
CA CYS A 178 8.53 3.85 -14.61
C CYS A 178 9.18 5.09 -13.97
N TYR A 179 9.89 4.89 -12.87
CA TYR A 179 10.60 5.96 -12.18
C TYR A 179 11.97 5.46 -11.67
N PRO A 180 13.06 6.27 -11.75
CA PRO A 180 14.42 5.80 -11.45
C PRO A 180 14.61 5.18 -10.06
N THR A 181 13.88 5.66 -9.05
CA THR A 181 13.98 5.18 -7.68
C THR A 181 12.99 4.04 -7.34
N SER A 182 12.08 3.69 -8.27
CA SER A 182 11.21 2.50 -8.23
C SER A 182 11.88 1.34 -8.97
N VAL A 183 12.86 0.71 -8.31
CA VAL A 183 13.78 -0.24 -8.96
C VAL A 183 13.25 -1.66 -9.12
N ASN A 184 12.01 -1.93 -8.69
CA ASN A 184 11.38 -3.26 -8.72
C ASN A 184 12.21 -4.34 -7.99
N LYS A 185 12.62 -4.06 -6.75
CA LYS A 185 13.53 -4.92 -5.97
C LYS A 185 13.24 -4.82 -4.49
N TYR A 186 13.23 -5.94 -3.76
CA TYR A 186 13.20 -5.98 -2.29
C TYR A 186 13.97 -7.17 -1.73
N LEU A 187 14.45 -7.03 -0.49
CA LEU A 187 15.21 -8.05 0.22
C LEU A 187 14.34 -9.26 0.53
N VAL A 188 14.79 -10.45 0.13
CA VAL A 188 14.10 -11.72 0.42
C VAL A 188 13.96 -11.92 1.93
N SER A 189 14.97 -11.50 2.71
CA SER A 189 14.98 -11.57 4.17
C SER A 189 13.95 -10.66 4.87
N SER A 190 13.20 -9.83 4.12
CA SER A 190 12.08 -9.04 4.67
C SER A 190 10.79 -9.86 4.83
N ASN A 191 10.68 -10.99 4.14
CA ASN A 191 9.43 -11.74 4.03
C ASN A 191 8.96 -12.41 5.34
N ASP A 192 9.85 -12.65 6.31
CA ASP A 192 9.44 -13.15 7.63
C ASP A 192 8.57 -12.13 8.38
N LYS A 193 8.96 -10.85 8.34
CA LYS A 193 8.20 -9.76 8.95
C LYS A 193 6.84 -9.62 8.26
N LEU A 194 6.80 -9.69 6.94
CA LEU A 194 5.56 -9.71 6.17
C LEU A 194 4.67 -10.88 6.59
N ALA A 195 5.21 -12.11 6.64
CA ALA A 195 4.45 -13.29 7.04
C ALA A 195 3.87 -13.18 8.47
N SER A 196 4.56 -12.46 9.37
CA SER A 196 4.11 -12.18 10.74
C SER A 196 3.10 -11.04 10.88
N PHE A 197 2.88 -10.26 9.82
CA PHE A 197 2.05 -9.05 9.85
C PHE A 197 0.60 -9.33 9.47
N ASP A 198 -0.35 -8.62 10.06
CA ASP A 198 -1.73 -8.58 9.59
C ASP A 198 -2.22 -7.13 9.60
N ALA A 199 -2.47 -6.60 8.40
CA ALA A 199 -2.86 -5.21 8.20
C ALA A 199 -4.16 -4.85 8.94
N PHE A 200 -5.00 -5.84 9.26
CA PHE A 200 -6.32 -5.62 9.83
C PHE A 200 -6.50 -6.25 11.22
N ALA A 201 -5.41 -6.63 11.89
CA ALA A 201 -5.39 -7.38 13.15
C ALA A 201 -6.40 -6.86 14.20
N TYR A 202 -6.51 -5.54 14.35
CA TYR A 202 -7.35 -4.84 15.31
C TYR A 202 -8.23 -3.79 14.62
N ILE A 203 -8.57 -3.97 13.34
CA ILE A 203 -9.33 -2.95 12.58
C ILE A 203 -10.72 -2.67 13.17
N ASP A 204 -11.25 -3.60 13.96
CA ASP A 204 -12.53 -3.44 14.65
C ASP A 204 -12.46 -2.41 15.81
N THR A 205 -11.27 -2.11 16.32
CA THR A 205 -11.05 -1.11 17.37
C THR A 205 -10.90 0.33 16.83
N VAL A 206 -10.94 0.52 15.50
CA VAL A 206 -10.81 1.85 14.89
C VAL A 206 -12.03 2.72 15.18
N ALA A 207 -13.22 2.11 15.25
CA ALA A 207 -14.46 2.80 15.56
C ALA A 207 -14.33 3.63 16.85
N PRO A 208 -14.86 4.86 16.89
CA PRO A 208 -15.84 5.44 15.96
C PRO A 208 -15.23 6.18 14.75
N ARG A 209 -13.91 6.09 14.51
CA ARG A 209 -13.28 6.78 13.37
C ARG A 209 -13.66 6.11 12.04
N PRO A 210 -14.01 6.87 11.00
CA PRO A 210 -14.51 6.30 9.75
C PRO A 210 -13.42 5.67 8.90
N LEU A 211 -13.80 4.58 8.22
CA LEU A 211 -12.96 3.85 7.26
C LEU A 211 -13.62 3.79 5.88
N LEU A 212 -12.86 4.06 4.83
CA LEU A 212 -13.29 3.91 3.43
C LEU A 212 -12.45 2.86 2.71
N PHE A 213 -13.13 1.91 2.08
CA PHE A 213 -12.53 0.89 1.26
C PHE A 213 -12.93 1.10 -0.19
N ILE A 214 -11.96 1.20 -1.09
CA ILE A 214 -12.16 1.46 -2.52
C ILE A 214 -11.55 0.31 -3.32
N VAL A 215 -12.32 -0.26 -4.25
CA VAL A 215 -11.88 -1.42 -5.04
C VAL A 215 -12.51 -1.46 -6.42
N GLY A 216 -11.76 -1.88 -7.43
CA GLY A 216 -12.30 -2.15 -8.76
C GLY A 216 -13.13 -3.44 -8.80
N SER A 217 -14.25 -3.45 -9.54
CA SER A 217 -15.12 -4.63 -9.62
C SER A 217 -14.44 -5.86 -10.24
N ARG A 218 -13.41 -5.65 -11.08
CA ARG A 218 -12.61 -6.71 -11.73
C ARG A 218 -11.25 -6.97 -11.06
N ALA A 219 -10.98 -6.36 -9.91
CA ALA A 219 -9.70 -6.55 -9.22
C ALA A 219 -9.59 -7.98 -8.65
N GLU A 220 -8.60 -8.76 -9.13
CA GLU A 220 -8.28 -10.11 -8.59
C GLU A 220 -7.87 -10.08 -7.11
N THR A 221 -7.55 -8.89 -6.59
CA THR A 221 -7.13 -8.64 -5.20
C THR A 221 -8.29 -8.20 -4.31
N ARG A 222 -9.52 -8.13 -4.83
CA ARG A 222 -10.68 -7.58 -4.12
C ARG A 222 -10.91 -8.24 -2.76
N TYR A 223 -10.57 -9.52 -2.65
CA TYR A 223 -10.67 -10.28 -1.41
C TYR A 223 -9.92 -9.65 -0.22
N PHE A 224 -8.84 -8.89 -0.44
CA PHE A 224 -8.17 -8.14 0.64
C PHE A 224 -9.03 -7.00 1.16
N THR A 225 -9.67 -6.26 0.26
CA THR A 225 -10.62 -5.20 0.61
C THR A 225 -11.83 -5.78 1.34
N ASP A 226 -12.39 -6.88 0.82
CA ASP A 226 -13.55 -7.52 1.43
C ASP A 226 -13.24 -8.06 2.84
N ASP A 227 -12.04 -8.62 3.08
CA ASP A 227 -11.58 -9.05 4.42
C ASP A 227 -11.50 -7.87 5.41
N GLY A 228 -10.81 -6.80 5.02
CA GLY A 228 -10.70 -5.59 5.85
C GLY A 228 -12.07 -4.97 6.16
N PHE A 229 -12.93 -4.85 5.15
CA PHE A 229 -14.29 -4.33 5.31
C PHE A 229 -15.14 -5.21 6.23
N ALA A 230 -15.08 -6.53 6.10
CA ALA A 230 -15.83 -7.46 6.94
C ALA A 230 -15.42 -7.37 8.41
N ARG A 231 -14.12 -7.20 8.68
CA ARG A 231 -13.55 -7.12 10.04
C ARG A 231 -13.76 -5.76 10.71
N ALA A 232 -13.84 -4.67 9.95
CA ALA A 232 -14.05 -3.33 10.49
C ALA A 232 -15.47 -3.16 11.11
N ARG A 233 -15.60 -2.28 12.10
CA ARG A 233 -16.90 -1.83 12.63
C ARG A 233 -17.34 -0.52 11.97
N GLU A 234 -18.63 -0.17 12.13
CA GLU A 234 -19.14 1.12 11.70
C GLU A 234 -18.51 2.29 12.48
N PRO A 235 -18.32 3.48 11.87
CA PRO A 235 -18.70 3.83 10.50
C PRO A 235 -17.68 3.33 9.45
N LYS A 236 -18.15 2.59 8.44
CA LYS A 236 -17.34 2.10 7.32
C LYS A 236 -18.07 2.17 5.99
N GLU A 237 -17.34 2.41 4.91
CA GLU A 237 -17.89 2.49 3.56
C GLU A 237 -17.10 1.60 2.59
N LEU A 238 -17.82 0.93 1.68
CA LEU A 238 -17.24 0.21 0.54
C LEU A 238 -17.68 0.90 -0.75
N PHE A 239 -16.73 1.38 -1.53
CA PHE A 239 -16.95 1.99 -2.84
C PHE A 239 -16.35 1.10 -3.93
N VAL A 240 -17.22 0.50 -4.75
CA VAL A 240 -16.83 -0.36 -5.86
C VAL A 240 -16.81 0.46 -7.15
N VAL A 241 -15.65 0.51 -7.80
CA VAL A 241 -15.48 1.17 -9.11
C VAL A 241 -15.74 0.15 -10.21
N GLU A 242 -16.91 0.26 -10.84
CA GLU A 242 -17.35 -0.70 -11.85
C GLU A 242 -16.43 -0.70 -13.08
N GLY A 243 -16.06 -1.88 -13.56
CA GLY A 243 -15.18 -2.07 -14.72
C GLY A 243 -13.68 -1.89 -14.43
N ALA A 244 -13.29 -1.38 -13.27
CA ALA A 244 -11.86 -1.19 -12.96
C ALA A 244 -11.17 -2.49 -12.52
N SER A 245 -9.94 -2.69 -12.98
CA SER A 245 -8.97 -3.63 -12.38
C SER A 245 -8.31 -3.01 -11.12
N HIS A 246 -7.30 -3.68 -10.57
CA HIS A 246 -6.51 -3.15 -9.45
C HIS A 246 -5.63 -1.95 -9.86
N VAL A 247 -4.91 -2.06 -10.99
CA VAL A 247 -3.96 -1.03 -11.48
C VAL A 247 -4.68 0.08 -12.24
N ASP A 248 -5.89 -0.19 -12.75
CA ASP A 248 -6.74 0.85 -13.33
C ASP A 248 -6.97 2.03 -12.36
N LEU A 249 -7.02 1.76 -11.04
CA LEU A 249 -7.15 2.80 -10.02
C LEU A 249 -5.84 3.57 -9.76
N TYR A 250 -4.74 3.32 -10.46
CA TYR A 250 -3.49 4.02 -10.21
C TYR A 250 -3.34 5.30 -11.01
N ASP A 251 -3.88 5.34 -12.23
CA ASP A 251 -3.59 6.41 -13.19
C ASP A 251 -4.67 6.67 -14.25
N LYS A 252 -5.62 5.75 -14.49
CA LYS A 252 -6.60 5.91 -15.57
C LYS A 252 -7.68 6.91 -15.16
N PRO A 253 -7.82 8.07 -15.83
CA PRO A 253 -8.71 9.15 -15.39
C PRO A 253 -10.17 8.72 -15.23
N GLU A 254 -10.67 7.84 -16.10
CA GLU A 254 -12.03 7.32 -16.05
C GLU A 254 -12.35 6.57 -14.76
N PHE A 255 -11.34 6.02 -14.08
CA PHE A 255 -11.48 5.33 -12.80
C PHE A 255 -10.94 6.16 -11.63
N VAL A 256 -9.88 6.94 -11.82
CA VAL A 256 -9.30 7.82 -10.80
C VAL A 256 -10.26 8.95 -10.43
N ASN A 257 -10.96 9.56 -11.39
CA ASN A 257 -11.84 10.70 -11.11
C ASN A 257 -13.00 10.33 -10.15
N PRO A 258 -13.77 9.25 -10.35
CA PRO A 258 -14.77 8.81 -9.37
C PRO A 258 -14.18 8.49 -7.98
N VAL A 259 -12.96 7.93 -7.93
CA VAL A 259 -12.27 7.67 -6.67
C VAL A 259 -11.93 8.98 -5.95
N VAL A 260 -11.42 9.98 -6.67
CA VAL A 260 -11.13 11.31 -6.13
C VAL A 260 -12.40 11.97 -5.58
N GLU A 261 -13.49 11.97 -6.35
CA GLU A 261 -14.79 12.50 -5.89
C GLU A 261 -15.24 11.82 -4.59
N LYS A 262 -15.10 10.50 -4.51
CA LYS A 262 -15.45 9.74 -3.31
C LYS A 262 -14.55 10.08 -2.11
N LEU A 263 -13.24 10.24 -2.33
CA LEU A 263 -12.29 10.64 -1.28
C LEU A 263 -12.60 12.04 -0.74
N LEU A 264 -12.97 12.98 -1.62
CA LEU A 264 -13.34 14.34 -1.23
C LEU A 264 -14.62 14.35 -0.39
N ASP A 265 -15.64 13.58 -0.79
CA ASP A 265 -16.87 13.39 -0.01
C ASP A 265 -16.58 12.80 1.38
N PHE A 266 -15.78 11.74 1.42
CA PHE A 266 -15.46 11.02 2.66
C PHE A 266 -14.64 11.88 3.63
N PHE A 267 -13.50 12.43 3.19
CA PHE A 267 -12.66 13.25 4.06
C PHE A 267 -13.33 14.58 4.40
N GLY A 268 -14.14 15.16 3.51
CA GLY A 268 -14.91 16.38 3.81
C GLY A 268 -15.97 16.18 4.89
N LYS A 269 -16.48 14.95 5.06
CA LYS A 269 -17.36 14.59 6.19
C LYS A 269 -16.57 14.28 7.46
N ALA A 270 -15.44 13.59 7.32
CA ALA A 270 -14.70 13.02 8.44
C ALA A 270 -13.70 13.98 9.11
N LEU A 271 -13.17 14.96 8.37
CA LEU A 271 -12.13 15.89 8.84
C LEU A 271 -12.72 17.30 9.05
N LYS A 272 -13.80 17.39 9.82
CA LYS A 272 -14.35 18.67 10.26
C LYS A 272 -13.71 19.01 11.59
N GLY A 273 -13.01 20.14 11.65
CA GLY A 273 -12.52 20.70 12.91
C GLY A 273 -13.69 20.91 13.88
N GLU A 274 -13.42 20.76 15.17
CA GLU A 274 -14.39 21.10 16.23
C GLU A 274 -14.70 22.60 16.25
#